data_AF-A0A2W5IDA9-F1
#
_entry.id   AF-A0A2W5IDA9-F1
#
_cell.length_a   1.000
_cell.length_b   1.000
_cell.length_c   1.000
_cell.angle_alpha   90.00
_cell.angle_beta   90.00
_cell.angle_gamma   90.00
#
_symmetry.space_group_name_H-M   'P 1'
#
loop_
_entity.id
_entity.type
_entity.pdbx_description
1 polymer ?
#
loop_
_entity_poly.entity_id
_entity_poly.type
_entity_poly.pdbx_seq_one_letter_code
_entity_poly.pdbx_strand_id
1 'polypeptide(L)'
;MNKTIRRVVTFTGILLVVLLLNLTWVQAIHGPDLRDHPRNFARTQLNQFGHQRGQITAGGVVLASSRLDPKTNKYHRVYNKNAEMWAPVTGYFSLYSRSGMEYFQDSILSGKDDKLFNNRIVDLFTGRDPQGGNVALTIKPAMQQAAWDALQTGVGAGPVIGGVVAIRPSTGAILALASSPSYDPTPLSSFDSTAVNNYDEQLRGMQPSPLTNRATAEPLPPGSTFKVVTTAALLRKGVNASTPVNNAPRTTLPDTVTTLENYGGEYCGGSTFAMAFAYSCNVPFAELSRRLSIKEFQQAAKAFGIGDDYDLGVSEMSSTIGDISDSAALAQSAIGQRNVALTPLQNAIIAATIANKGVRMKPYLVQAQTSQDLSTLYEAKPKELNRALSINEAKQLTDLMITAEQYAGGGNKLSVTVASKTGTAEHGSNSKNSIPYTWYIAFIPGRDVAVAVMVEGGPGVGLGSVGATVAGPIGRAVLKASIGESTPQVSTPTYQTYPTYQTTPTYQSPTYSAPAVTPENTPENTGGTSTQSPNDERGDGE
;
A
#
# COMPACT_ATOMS: atom_id res chain seq x y z
N MET A 1 15.75 41.99 -59.60
CA MET A 1 16.44 40.77 -59.13
C MET A 1 16.60 39.81 -60.29
N ASN A 2 17.82 39.35 -60.58
CA ASN A 2 18.11 38.44 -61.70
C ASN A 2 17.33 37.11 -61.55
N LYS A 3 16.78 36.58 -62.65
CA LYS A 3 15.96 35.35 -62.70
C LYS A 3 16.70 34.15 -62.10
N THR A 4 18.02 34.10 -62.29
CA THR A 4 18.91 33.07 -61.74
C THR A 4 19.03 33.20 -60.22
N ILE A 5 19.18 34.42 -59.70
CA ILE A 5 19.23 34.68 -58.25
C ILE A 5 17.91 34.30 -57.58
N ARG A 6 16.77 34.65 -58.20
CA ARG A 6 15.44 34.29 -57.66
C ARG A 6 15.25 32.77 -57.58
N ARG A 7 15.69 32.01 -58.59
CA ARG A 7 15.64 30.54 -58.57
C ARG A 7 16.50 29.92 -57.48
N VAL A 8 17.72 30.43 -57.29
CA VAL A 8 18.62 29.96 -56.21
C VAL A 8 18.01 30.24 -54.85
N VAL A 9 17.51 31.46 -54.60
CA VAL A 9 16.87 31.82 -53.33
C VAL A 9 15.63 30.96 -53.06
N THR A 10 14.78 30.72 -54.08
CA THR A 10 13.61 29.84 -53.92
C THR A 10 14.02 28.40 -53.64
N PHE A 11 15.02 27.87 -54.35
CA PHE A 11 15.50 26.50 -54.13
C PHE A 11 16.12 26.32 -52.74
N THR A 12 16.98 27.24 -52.31
CA THR A 12 17.56 27.23 -50.97
C THR A 12 16.49 27.42 -49.89
N GLY A 13 15.48 28.27 -50.13
CA GLY A 13 14.34 28.43 -49.23
C GLY A 13 13.53 27.15 -49.05
N ILE A 14 13.28 26.41 -50.13
CA ILE A 14 12.63 25.09 -50.07
C ILE A 14 13.47 24.09 -49.28
N LEU A 15 14.79 24.03 -49.51
CA LEU A 15 15.69 23.17 -48.74
C LEU A 15 15.68 23.49 -47.25
N LEU A 16 15.63 24.77 -46.89
CA LEU A 16 15.55 25.23 -45.50
C LEU A 16 14.22 24.81 -44.84
N VAL A 17 13.11 24.93 -45.56
CA VAL A 17 11.80 24.44 -45.09
C VAL A 17 11.81 22.91 -44.91
N VAL A 18 12.36 22.16 -45.86
CA VAL A 18 12.50 20.69 -45.76
C VAL A 18 13.38 20.30 -44.57
N LEU A 19 14.48 21.02 -44.34
CA LEU A 19 15.35 20.81 -43.19
C LEU A 19 14.61 21.08 -41.87
N LEU A 20 13.85 22.18 -41.79
CA LEU A 20 13.04 22.51 -40.60
C LEU A 20 11.95 21.46 -40.36
N LEU A 21 11.26 21.01 -41.39
CA LEU A 21 10.27 19.92 -41.29
C LEU A 21 10.92 18.61 -40.81
N ASN A 22 12.11 18.28 -41.32
CA ASN A 22 12.86 17.12 -40.87
C ASN A 22 13.31 17.26 -39.41
N LEU A 23 13.80 18.45 -39.02
CA LEU A 23 14.16 18.75 -37.63
C LEU A 23 12.96 18.61 -36.70
N THR A 24 11.80 19.15 -37.07
CA THR A 24 10.54 19.00 -36.32
C THR A 24 10.11 17.54 -36.25
N TRP A 25 10.23 16.78 -37.34
CA TRP A 25 9.93 15.35 -37.36
C TRP A 25 10.83 14.56 -36.40
N VAL A 26 12.13 14.82 -36.40
CA VAL A 26 13.08 14.14 -35.52
C VAL A 26 12.91 14.57 -34.07
N GLN A 27 12.77 15.87 -33.78
CA GLN A 27 12.76 16.37 -32.41
C GLN A 27 11.40 16.36 -31.72
N ALA A 28 10.32 16.69 -32.44
CA ALA A 28 8.98 16.78 -31.85
C ALA A 28 8.19 15.47 -31.93
N ILE A 29 8.39 14.70 -33.01
CA ILE A 29 7.64 13.45 -33.24
C ILE A 29 8.43 12.23 -32.76
N HIS A 30 9.69 12.07 -33.19
CA HIS A 30 10.54 10.92 -32.78
C HIS A 30 11.36 11.18 -31.51
N GLY A 31 11.39 12.42 -31.02
CA GLY A 31 12.17 12.81 -29.85
C GLY A 31 11.83 12.00 -28.59
N PRO A 32 10.55 11.80 -28.25
CA PRO A 32 10.15 10.95 -27.13
C PRO A 32 10.68 9.52 -27.27
N ASP A 33 10.46 8.86 -28.41
CA ASP A 33 10.87 7.47 -28.64
C ASP A 33 12.41 7.28 -28.58
N LEU A 34 13.17 8.23 -29.11
CA LEU A 34 14.65 8.20 -29.06
C LEU A 34 15.19 8.45 -27.66
N ARG A 35 14.52 9.30 -26.87
CA ARG A 35 14.87 9.54 -25.47
C ARG A 35 14.56 8.33 -24.60
N ASP A 36 13.40 7.72 -24.82
CA ASP A 36 12.89 6.65 -23.96
C ASP A 36 13.36 5.25 -24.45
N HIS A 37 14.20 5.19 -25.49
CA HIS A 37 14.80 3.97 -26.02
C HIS A 37 15.71 3.26 -24.99
N PRO A 38 15.63 1.92 -24.83
CA PRO A 38 16.41 1.17 -23.82
C PRO A 38 17.93 1.36 -23.89
N ARG A 39 18.49 1.61 -25.09
CA ARG A 39 19.92 1.88 -25.27
C ARG A 39 20.38 3.27 -24.79
N ASN A 40 19.45 4.20 -24.53
CA ASN A 40 19.75 5.54 -24.02
C ASN A 40 19.64 5.61 -22.47
N PHE A 41 19.37 4.48 -21.83
CA PHE A 41 19.05 4.35 -20.40
C PHE A 41 20.07 5.06 -19.50
N ALA A 42 21.38 4.77 -19.65
CA ALA A 42 22.41 5.35 -18.78
C ALA A 42 22.47 6.89 -18.84
N ARG A 43 22.32 7.48 -20.03
CA ARG A 43 22.37 8.94 -20.21
C ARG A 43 21.09 9.60 -19.71
N THR A 44 19.94 8.96 -19.93
CA THR A 44 18.64 9.46 -19.44
C THR A 44 18.48 9.34 -17.92
N GLN A 45 19.12 8.35 -17.29
CA GLN A 45 19.16 8.19 -15.83
C GLN A 45 20.05 9.28 -15.22
N LEU A 46 21.26 9.48 -15.75
CA LEU A 46 22.16 10.53 -15.26
C LEU A 46 21.58 11.95 -15.44
N ASN A 47 20.90 12.22 -16.56
CA ASN A 47 20.26 13.51 -16.81
C ASN A 47 19.11 13.81 -15.84
N GLN A 48 18.43 12.79 -15.28
CA GLN A 48 17.35 13.02 -14.29
C GLN A 48 17.88 13.63 -12.99
N PHE A 49 19.15 13.41 -12.66
CA PHE A 49 19.81 14.03 -11.51
C PHE A 49 20.50 15.35 -11.86
N GLY A 50 20.47 15.77 -13.13
CA GLY A 50 20.97 17.08 -13.57
C GLY A 50 20.02 18.25 -13.28
N HIS A 51 18.80 17.95 -12.85
CA HIS A 51 17.75 18.94 -12.60
C HIS A 51 17.09 18.72 -11.24
N GLN A 52 16.55 19.80 -10.66
CA GLN A 52 15.90 19.73 -9.37
C GLN A 52 14.54 19.04 -9.51
N ARG A 53 14.46 17.78 -9.07
CA ARG A 53 13.20 17.06 -8.97
C ARG A 53 12.29 17.71 -7.91
N GLY A 54 11.00 17.83 -8.22
CA GLY A 54 10.04 18.53 -7.37
C GLY A 54 9.72 17.81 -6.06
N GLN A 55 9.04 18.52 -5.16
CA GLN A 55 8.78 18.05 -3.81
C GLN A 55 7.53 17.17 -3.71
N ILE A 56 7.55 16.21 -2.79
CA ILE A 56 6.35 15.51 -2.33
C ILE A 56 6.03 16.05 -0.93
N THR A 57 4.80 16.51 -0.71
CA THR A 57 4.40 17.16 0.55
C THR A 57 3.09 16.60 1.10
N ALA A 58 2.89 16.68 2.41
CA ALA A 58 1.62 16.34 3.07
C ALA A 58 1.40 17.25 4.26
N GLY A 59 0.26 17.95 4.30
CA GLY A 59 -0.10 18.81 5.44
C GLY A 59 0.96 19.85 5.84
N GLY A 60 1.67 20.43 4.87
CA GLY A 60 2.74 21.40 5.10
C GLY A 60 4.12 20.79 5.43
N VAL A 61 4.22 19.46 5.48
CA VAL A 61 5.47 18.73 5.71
C VAL A 61 6.04 18.29 4.36
N VAL A 62 7.33 18.55 4.12
CA VAL A 62 8.06 18.03 2.96
C VAL A 62 8.46 16.58 3.26
N LEU A 63 7.97 15.64 2.46
CA LEU A 63 8.23 14.20 2.62
C LEU A 63 9.46 13.77 1.81
N ALA A 64 9.57 14.27 0.59
CA ALA A 64 10.71 14.06 -0.30
C ALA A 64 11.03 15.33 -1.07
N SER A 65 12.32 15.59 -1.27
CA SER A 65 12.84 16.78 -1.95
C SER A 65 14.17 16.45 -2.64
N SER A 66 14.72 17.41 -3.38
CA SER A 66 16.02 17.25 -4.01
C SER A 66 16.99 18.35 -3.58
N ARG A 67 18.23 17.96 -3.31
CA ARG A 67 19.31 18.85 -2.87
C ARG A 67 20.51 18.72 -3.79
N LEU A 68 21.04 19.85 -4.24
CA LEU A 68 22.26 19.89 -5.05
C LEU A 68 23.48 19.46 -4.20
N ASP A 69 24.26 18.53 -4.73
CA ASP A 69 25.62 18.24 -4.25
C ASP A 69 26.63 19.08 -5.03
N PRO A 70 27.32 20.03 -4.37
CA PRO A 70 28.29 20.91 -5.03
C PRO A 70 29.49 20.17 -5.63
N LYS A 71 29.81 18.94 -5.16
CA LYS A 71 30.97 18.19 -5.66
C LYS A 71 30.71 17.56 -7.01
N THR A 72 29.51 17.00 -7.18
CA THR A 72 29.11 16.28 -8.40
C THR A 72 28.27 17.12 -9.34
N ASN A 73 27.79 18.29 -8.88
CA ASN A 73 26.81 19.13 -9.57
C ASN A 73 25.53 18.35 -9.96
N LYS A 74 25.12 17.42 -9.09
CA LYS A 74 23.91 16.60 -9.25
C LYS A 74 22.98 16.77 -8.07
N TYR A 75 21.68 16.61 -8.30
CA TYR A 75 20.66 16.67 -7.27
C TYR A 75 20.46 15.29 -6.64
N HIS A 76 20.66 15.15 -5.33
CA HIS A 76 20.31 13.96 -4.56
C HIS A 76 18.86 14.02 -4.11
N ARG A 77 18.18 12.87 -4.05
CA ARG A 77 16.88 12.78 -3.39
C ARG A 77 17.07 12.70 -1.87
N VAL A 78 16.28 13.48 -1.14
CA VAL A 78 16.31 13.58 0.32
C VAL A 78 14.90 13.34 0.85
N TYR A 79 14.76 12.37 1.76
CA TYR A 79 13.51 12.10 2.45
C TYR A 79 13.53 12.74 3.85
N ASN A 80 12.34 12.98 4.38
CA ASN A 80 12.18 13.48 5.73
C ASN A 80 12.74 12.50 6.78
N LYS A 81 13.01 12.99 7.99
CA LYS A 81 13.22 12.15 9.16
C LYS A 81 12.06 11.16 9.33
N ASN A 82 12.37 9.98 9.86
CA ASN A 82 11.45 8.84 9.95
C ASN A 82 10.93 8.46 8.56
N ALA A 83 11.83 8.33 7.58
CA ALA A 83 11.49 8.09 6.19
C ALA A 83 10.70 6.78 6.01
N GLU A 84 10.90 5.82 6.90
CA GLU A 84 10.15 4.55 6.98
C GLU A 84 8.65 4.77 7.15
N MET A 85 8.23 5.77 7.91
CA MET A 85 6.82 6.11 8.10
C MET A 85 6.16 6.60 6.80
N TRP A 86 6.94 7.23 5.93
CA TRP A 86 6.46 7.86 4.70
C TRP A 86 6.63 6.98 3.47
N ALA A 87 7.51 5.98 3.52
CA ALA A 87 7.83 5.11 2.39
C ALA A 87 6.62 4.41 1.73
N PRO A 88 5.54 3.99 2.43
CA PRO A 88 4.34 3.45 1.79
C PRO A 88 3.65 4.45 0.84
N VAL A 89 3.90 5.74 1.03
CA VAL A 89 3.36 6.84 0.25
C VAL A 89 4.39 7.36 -0.75
N THR A 90 5.57 7.78 -0.29
CA THR A 90 6.60 8.34 -1.16
C THR A 90 7.14 7.29 -2.13
N GLY A 91 7.32 6.06 -1.65
CA GLY A 91 8.22 5.11 -2.28
C GLY A 91 9.66 5.61 -2.24
N TYR A 92 10.43 5.22 -3.26
CA TYR A 92 11.82 5.67 -3.45
C TYR A 92 12.07 6.11 -4.90
N PHE A 93 13.13 6.88 -5.10
CA PHE A 93 13.69 7.26 -6.39
C PHE A 93 15.20 6.95 -6.39
N SER A 94 15.60 5.92 -7.14
CA SER A 94 16.99 5.46 -7.25
C SER A 94 17.58 5.69 -8.63
N LEU A 95 18.88 5.42 -8.77
CA LEU A 95 19.57 5.41 -10.07
C LEU A 95 18.95 4.43 -11.09
N TYR A 96 18.26 3.40 -10.63
CA TYR A 96 17.83 2.27 -11.47
C TYR A 96 16.32 2.03 -11.46
N SER A 97 15.62 2.46 -10.40
CA SER A 97 14.23 2.13 -10.16
C SER A 97 13.53 3.24 -9.35
N ARG A 98 12.22 3.16 -9.29
CA ARG A 98 11.37 4.05 -8.51
C ARG A 98 10.09 3.34 -8.14
N SER A 99 9.48 3.75 -7.04
CA SER A 99 8.24 3.16 -6.52
C SER A 99 7.33 4.22 -5.91
N GLY A 100 6.09 3.87 -5.58
CA GLY A 100 5.14 4.78 -4.94
C GLY A 100 4.95 6.09 -5.73
N MET A 101 4.74 7.19 -5.02
CA MET A 101 4.55 8.51 -5.64
C MET A 101 5.71 8.93 -6.54
N GLU A 102 6.94 8.51 -6.24
CA GLU A 102 8.10 8.79 -7.10
C GLU A 102 7.95 8.15 -8.49
N TYR A 103 7.30 6.98 -8.59
CA TYR A 103 6.99 6.35 -9.87
C TYR A 103 5.76 6.98 -10.53
N PHE A 104 4.64 7.02 -9.82
CA PHE A 104 3.35 7.41 -10.41
C PHE A 104 3.25 8.90 -10.76
N GLN A 105 4.05 9.76 -10.12
CA GLN A 105 4.07 11.20 -10.37
C GLN A 105 5.37 11.65 -11.06
N ASP A 106 6.10 10.72 -11.69
CA ASP A 106 7.39 11.02 -12.29
C ASP A 106 7.33 12.13 -13.34
N SER A 107 6.28 12.20 -14.17
CA SER A 107 6.15 13.24 -15.20
C SER A 107 6.16 14.65 -14.58
N ILE A 108 5.40 14.86 -13.51
CA ILE A 108 5.32 16.12 -12.77
C ILE A 108 6.62 16.36 -12.03
N LEU A 109 7.06 15.38 -11.22
CA LEU A 109 8.23 15.50 -10.35
C LEU A 109 9.53 15.70 -11.13
N SER A 110 9.65 15.15 -12.34
CA SER A 110 10.82 15.34 -13.22
C SER A 110 10.72 16.56 -14.14
N GLY A 111 9.58 17.25 -14.18
CA GLY A 111 9.36 18.39 -15.05
C GLY A 111 9.05 18.02 -16.52
N LYS A 112 8.84 16.73 -16.81
CA LYS A 112 8.60 16.23 -18.17
C LYS A 112 7.14 16.34 -18.62
N ASP A 113 6.22 16.55 -17.69
CA ASP A 113 4.79 16.64 -17.96
C ASP A 113 4.43 17.74 -18.98
N ASP A 114 3.46 17.47 -19.84
CA ASP A 114 3.01 18.43 -20.85
C ASP A 114 2.41 19.69 -20.23
N LYS A 115 1.82 19.57 -19.03
CA LYS A 115 1.34 20.73 -18.26
C LYS A 115 2.44 21.71 -17.90
N LEU A 116 3.71 21.27 -17.90
CA LEU A 116 4.90 22.08 -17.61
C LEU A 116 5.59 22.58 -18.90
N PHE A 117 5.03 22.35 -20.09
CA PHE A 117 5.65 22.72 -21.37
C PHE A 117 5.95 24.23 -21.49
N ASN A 118 5.01 25.08 -21.09
CA ASN A 118 5.22 26.53 -21.14
C ASN A 118 6.37 26.98 -20.23
N ASN A 119 6.50 26.36 -19.06
CA ASN A 119 7.55 26.68 -18.10
C ASN A 119 8.92 26.24 -18.63
N ARG A 120 8.99 25.04 -19.24
CA ARG A 120 10.20 24.58 -19.94
C ARG A 120 10.65 25.51 -21.07
N ILE A 121 9.70 26.07 -21.84
CA ILE A 121 10.02 27.06 -22.88
C ILE A 121 10.60 28.32 -22.26
N VAL A 122 9.95 28.87 -21.23
CA VAL A 122 10.44 30.06 -20.54
C VAL A 122 11.83 29.81 -19.94
N ASP A 123 12.04 28.68 -19.29
CA ASP A 123 13.33 28.30 -18.70
C ASP A 123 14.42 28.20 -19.77
N LEU A 124 14.12 27.59 -20.92
CA LEU A 124 15.03 27.50 -22.06
C LEU A 124 15.40 28.88 -22.63
N PHE A 125 14.41 29.77 -22.80
CA PHE A 125 14.64 31.13 -23.32
C PHE A 125 15.34 32.05 -22.31
N THR A 126 15.12 31.82 -21.01
CA THR A 126 15.71 32.63 -19.93
C THR A 126 17.01 32.06 -19.39
N GLY A 127 17.41 30.86 -19.84
CA GLY A 127 18.59 30.15 -19.36
C GLY A 127 18.46 29.63 -17.92
N ARG A 128 17.24 29.46 -17.40
CA ARG A 128 16.99 28.84 -16.08
C ARG A 128 17.04 27.32 -16.20
N ASP A 129 17.54 26.66 -15.16
CA ASP A 129 17.52 25.20 -15.11
C ASP A 129 16.07 24.70 -15.00
N PRO A 130 15.60 23.83 -15.90
CA PRO A 130 14.25 23.29 -15.83
C PRO A 130 14.09 22.46 -14.55
N GLN A 131 13.04 22.75 -13.77
CA GLN A 131 12.76 22.04 -12.51
C GLN A 131 11.45 21.26 -12.56
N GLY A 132 11.35 20.28 -11.66
CA GLY A 132 10.14 19.50 -11.45
C GLY A 132 9.05 20.26 -10.72
N GLY A 133 7.79 19.91 -11.03
CA GLY A 133 6.62 20.35 -10.27
C GLY A 133 6.47 19.60 -8.95
N ASN A 134 5.70 20.17 -8.02
CA ASN A 134 5.46 19.60 -6.70
C ASN A 134 4.15 18.81 -6.65
N VAL A 135 4.11 17.82 -5.77
CA VAL A 135 2.94 16.98 -5.49
C VAL A 135 2.56 17.15 -4.03
N ALA A 136 1.33 17.62 -3.78
CA ALA A 136 0.75 17.70 -2.45
C ALA A 136 -0.25 16.56 -2.25
N LEU A 137 -0.10 15.85 -1.13
CA LEU A 137 -0.90 14.69 -0.78
C LEU A 137 -1.95 15.03 0.28
N THR A 138 -3.00 14.22 0.33
CA THR A 138 -4.11 14.36 1.27
C THR A 138 -3.78 13.97 2.71
N ILE A 139 -2.63 13.32 2.93
CA ILE A 139 -2.19 12.77 4.21
C ILE A 139 -2.13 13.86 5.29
N LYS A 140 -2.61 13.51 6.48
CA LYS A 140 -2.53 14.32 7.70
C LYS A 140 -1.38 13.80 8.56
N PRO A 141 -0.29 14.58 8.73
CA PRO A 141 0.90 14.11 9.45
C PRO A 141 0.62 13.55 10.85
N ALA A 142 -0.26 14.20 11.62
CA ALA A 142 -0.62 13.71 12.96
C ALA A 142 -1.30 12.32 12.93
N MET A 143 -2.14 12.05 11.94
CA MET A 143 -2.80 10.75 11.80
C MET A 143 -1.84 9.68 11.26
N GLN A 144 -0.97 10.05 10.31
CA GLN A 144 0.09 9.16 9.80
C GLN A 144 1.04 8.73 10.93
N GLN A 145 1.48 9.69 11.74
CA GLN A 145 2.34 9.44 12.90
C GLN A 145 1.65 8.53 13.92
N ALA A 146 0.39 8.81 14.27
CA ALA A 146 -0.36 7.95 15.18
C ALA A 146 -0.55 6.52 14.65
N ALA A 147 -0.76 6.37 13.34
CA ALA A 147 -0.85 5.05 12.69
C ALA A 147 0.48 4.31 12.75
N TRP A 148 1.58 4.99 12.43
CA TRP A 148 2.93 4.45 12.49
C TRP A 148 3.31 4.03 13.92
N ASP A 149 3.21 4.95 14.87
CA ASP A 149 3.58 4.69 16.28
C ASP A 149 2.78 3.52 16.86
N ALA A 150 1.50 3.43 16.51
CA ALA A 150 0.65 2.33 16.96
C ALA A 150 1.04 0.98 16.32
N LEU A 151 1.45 0.96 15.05
CA LEU A 151 2.02 -0.24 14.42
C LEU A 151 3.38 -0.63 15.05
N GLN A 152 4.23 0.35 15.38
CA GLN A 152 5.54 0.10 15.98
C GLN A 152 5.47 -0.34 17.45
N THR A 153 4.46 0.15 18.18
CA THR A 153 4.19 -0.27 19.56
C THR A 153 3.47 -1.62 19.60
N GLY A 154 2.59 -1.87 18.62
CA GLY A 154 1.77 -3.06 18.56
C GLY A 154 0.88 -3.19 19.79
N VAL A 155 0.89 -4.37 20.40
CA VAL A 155 0.21 -4.64 21.69
C VAL A 155 1.08 -4.31 22.92
N GLY A 156 2.09 -3.45 22.76
CA GLY A 156 3.08 -3.12 23.79
C GLY A 156 4.27 -4.09 23.83
N ALA A 157 4.41 -4.95 22.83
CA ALA A 157 5.48 -5.95 22.72
C ALA A 157 6.45 -5.67 21.55
N GLY A 158 6.21 -4.62 20.76
CA GLY A 158 7.04 -4.26 19.61
C GLY A 158 6.24 -4.18 18.30
N PRO A 159 6.95 -4.04 17.16
CA PRO A 159 6.34 -3.72 15.88
C PRO A 159 5.52 -4.88 15.33
N VAL A 160 4.26 -4.60 15.00
CA VAL A 160 3.37 -5.57 14.35
C VAL A 160 3.49 -5.49 12.83
N ILE A 161 3.11 -6.59 12.18
CA ILE A 161 3.05 -6.74 10.72
C ILE A 161 1.63 -6.40 10.30
N GLY A 162 1.44 -5.38 9.46
CA GLY A 162 0.09 -4.95 9.11
C GLY A 162 0.02 -3.61 8.36
N GLY A 163 -1.20 -3.15 8.14
CA GLY A 163 -1.49 -1.92 7.40
C GLY A 163 -2.64 -1.12 8.02
N VAL A 164 -2.58 0.21 7.86
CA VAL A 164 -3.57 1.16 8.37
C VAL A 164 -3.95 2.15 7.29
N VAL A 165 -5.25 2.34 7.09
CA VAL A 165 -5.78 3.39 6.21
C VAL A 165 -6.75 4.24 7.00
N ALA A 166 -6.57 5.56 6.94
CA ALA A 166 -7.62 6.51 7.31
C ALA A 166 -8.08 7.27 6.08
N ILE A 167 -9.38 7.50 5.97
CA ILE A 167 -10.03 8.11 4.82
C ILE A 167 -11.07 9.12 5.29
N ARG A 168 -11.26 10.19 4.52
CA ARG A 168 -12.32 11.18 4.69
C ARG A 168 -13.60 10.69 4.01
N PRO A 169 -14.67 10.34 4.75
CA PRO A 169 -15.93 9.86 4.21
C PRO A 169 -16.55 10.78 3.14
N SER A 170 -16.55 12.09 3.37
CA SER A 170 -17.25 13.06 2.51
C SER A 170 -16.57 13.28 1.15
N THR A 171 -15.26 12.99 1.03
CA THR A 171 -14.52 13.28 -0.21
C THR A 171 -13.81 12.08 -0.82
N GLY A 172 -13.44 11.07 -0.02
CA GLY A 172 -12.53 10.00 -0.43
C GLY A 172 -11.04 10.30 -0.22
N ALA A 173 -10.69 11.44 0.37
CA ALA A 173 -9.28 11.79 0.62
C ALA A 173 -8.62 10.81 1.59
N ILE A 174 -7.47 10.24 1.25
CA ILE A 174 -6.71 9.36 2.15
C ILE A 174 -5.94 10.22 3.16
N LEU A 175 -6.27 10.09 4.44
CA LEU A 175 -5.74 10.88 5.55
C LEU A 175 -4.52 10.23 6.20
N ALA A 176 -4.42 8.90 6.17
CA ALA A 176 -3.25 8.14 6.59
C ALA A 176 -3.15 6.86 5.75
N LEU A 177 -1.93 6.45 5.43
CA LEU A 177 -1.59 5.25 4.68
C LEU A 177 -0.29 4.67 5.24
N ALA A 178 -0.38 3.84 6.27
CA ALA A 178 0.77 3.28 6.97
C ALA A 178 0.87 1.77 6.75
N SER A 179 2.10 1.27 6.67
CA SER A 179 2.42 -0.16 6.49
C SER A 179 3.57 -0.51 7.43
N SER A 180 3.57 -1.73 7.97
CA SER A 180 4.64 -2.26 8.82
C SER A 180 4.89 -3.74 8.51
N PRO A 181 6.16 -4.20 8.40
CA PRO A 181 7.36 -3.36 8.38
C PRO A 181 7.40 -2.43 7.15
N SER A 182 8.26 -1.43 7.24
CA SER A 182 8.56 -0.47 6.17
C SER A 182 10.09 -0.34 6.03
N TYR A 183 10.57 0.54 5.16
CA TYR A 183 12.00 0.71 4.86
C TYR A 183 12.38 2.18 4.72
N ASP A 184 13.66 2.49 4.94
CA ASP A 184 14.20 3.82 4.66
C ASP A 184 14.55 3.92 3.16
N PRO A 185 13.91 4.79 2.38
CA PRO A 185 14.23 4.99 0.96
C PRO A 185 15.57 5.73 0.72
N THR A 186 16.21 6.27 1.77
CA THR A 186 17.42 7.09 1.66
C THR A 186 18.60 6.32 1.04
N PRO A 187 18.95 5.09 1.48
CA PRO A 187 20.08 4.36 0.90
C PRO A 187 19.86 3.98 -0.57
N LEU A 188 18.60 3.76 -0.98
CA LEU A 188 18.24 3.52 -2.39
C LEU A 188 18.49 4.74 -3.27
N SER A 189 18.53 5.95 -2.69
CA SER A 189 18.70 7.19 -3.44
C SER A 189 20.17 7.65 -3.54
N SER A 190 21.12 6.79 -3.15
CA SER A 190 22.55 7.01 -3.28
C SER A 190 23.02 6.97 -4.74
N PHE A 191 24.15 7.64 -5.03
CA PHE A 191 24.86 7.53 -6.31
C PHE A 191 25.87 6.38 -6.36
N ASP A 192 26.10 5.71 -5.23
CA ASP A 192 26.90 4.49 -5.18
C ASP A 192 26.04 3.30 -5.60
N SER A 193 26.25 2.85 -6.85
CA SER A 193 25.52 1.73 -7.44
C SER A 193 25.64 0.44 -6.64
N THR A 194 26.81 0.20 -6.04
CA THR A 194 27.06 -1.01 -5.25
C THR A 194 26.29 -0.94 -3.95
N ALA A 195 26.30 0.21 -3.26
CA ALA A 195 25.51 0.40 -2.05
C ALA A 195 24.00 0.28 -2.31
N VAL A 196 23.50 0.86 -3.41
CA VAL A 196 22.08 0.75 -3.80
C VAL A 196 21.68 -0.70 -4.05
N ASN A 197 22.47 -1.45 -4.83
CA ASN A 197 22.17 -2.84 -5.15
C ASN A 197 22.19 -3.72 -3.90
N ASN A 198 23.19 -3.56 -3.03
CA ASN A 198 23.28 -4.33 -1.78
C ASN A 198 22.07 -4.08 -0.86
N TYR A 199 21.62 -2.82 -0.74
CA TYR A 199 20.47 -2.49 0.08
C TYR A 199 19.14 -2.97 -0.55
N ASP A 200 18.97 -2.86 -1.87
CA ASP A 200 17.80 -3.42 -2.57
C ASP A 200 17.74 -4.95 -2.40
N GLU A 201 18.87 -5.65 -2.54
CA GLU A 201 18.96 -7.10 -2.30
C GLU A 201 18.61 -7.44 -0.84
N GLN A 202 19.13 -6.68 0.13
CA GLN A 202 18.79 -6.84 1.53
C GLN A 202 17.28 -6.70 1.77
N LEU A 203 16.64 -5.65 1.24
CA LEU A 203 15.20 -5.43 1.39
C LEU A 203 14.37 -6.57 0.78
N ARG A 204 14.79 -7.09 -0.37
CA ARG A 204 14.12 -8.23 -1.04
C ARG A 204 14.30 -9.54 -0.28
N GLY A 205 15.39 -9.69 0.47
CA GLY A 205 15.65 -10.85 1.31
C GLY A 205 14.92 -10.85 2.65
N MET A 206 14.37 -9.72 3.09
CA MET A 206 13.68 -9.62 4.39
C MET A 206 12.32 -10.33 4.40
N GLN A 207 12.03 -11.03 5.49
CA GLN A 207 10.74 -11.65 5.77
C GLN A 207 10.26 -11.26 7.17
N PRO A 208 9.06 -10.66 7.32
CA PRO A 208 8.15 -10.24 6.26
C PRO A 208 8.69 -9.07 5.41
N SER A 209 8.30 -8.99 4.14
CA SER A 209 8.79 -7.96 3.19
C SER A 209 8.43 -6.54 3.64
N PRO A 210 9.40 -5.62 3.79
CA PRO A 210 9.13 -4.20 4.06
C PRO A 210 8.69 -3.41 2.82
N LEU A 211 8.89 -3.96 1.62
CA LEU A 211 8.54 -3.30 0.35
C LEU A 211 7.03 -3.38 0.05
N THR A 212 6.32 -4.31 0.68
CA THR A 212 4.88 -4.48 0.51
C THR A 212 4.12 -3.36 1.21
N ASN A 213 3.30 -2.63 0.45
CA ASN A 213 2.34 -1.70 1.04
C ASN A 213 1.09 -2.47 1.50
N ARG A 214 1.10 -2.96 2.74
CA ARG A 214 0.02 -3.78 3.31
C ARG A 214 -1.32 -3.04 3.41
N ALA A 215 -1.29 -1.72 3.35
CA ALA A 215 -2.49 -0.90 3.38
C ALA A 215 -3.33 -0.99 2.09
N THR A 216 -2.69 -1.26 0.94
CA THR A 216 -3.31 -1.21 -0.40
C THR A 216 -3.02 -2.41 -1.29
N ALA A 217 -1.95 -3.16 -1.02
CA ALA A 217 -1.41 -4.18 -1.91
C ALA A 217 -1.23 -5.52 -1.18
N GLU A 218 -2.14 -5.87 -0.27
CA GLU A 218 -2.18 -7.18 0.38
C GLU A 218 -3.64 -7.52 0.77
N PRO A 219 -4.44 -8.05 -0.17
CA PRO A 219 -5.80 -8.47 0.13
C PRO A 219 -5.78 -9.76 0.94
N LEU A 220 -6.35 -9.72 2.15
CA LEU A 220 -6.41 -10.85 3.07
C LEU A 220 -7.85 -11.12 3.53
N PRO A 221 -8.19 -12.33 3.99
CA PRO A 221 -9.49 -12.62 4.59
C PRO A 221 -9.90 -11.57 5.63
N PRO A 222 -11.01 -10.83 5.41
CA PRO A 222 -11.46 -9.77 6.31
C PRO A 222 -12.16 -10.30 7.57
N GLY A 223 -12.57 -11.58 7.54
CA GLY A 223 -13.39 -12.22 8.55
C GLY A 223 -14.60 -11.36 8.91
N SER A 224 -14.87 -11.23 10.20
CA SER A 224 -16.08 -10.58 10.69
C SER A 224 -16.26 -9.09 10.34
N THR A 225 -15.26 -8.40 9.78
CA THR A 225 -15.50 -7.05 9.22
C THR A 225 -16.42 -7.10 7.99
N PHE A 226 -16.37 -8.19 7.21
CA PHE A 226 -17.22 -8.38 6.02
C PHE A 226 -18.70 -8.52 6.35
N LYS A 227 -19.04 -8.90 7.60
CA LYS A 227 -20.42 -8.95 8.08
C LYS A 227 -21.15 -7.62 7.92
N VAL A 228 -20.43 -6.51 7.84
CA VAL A 228 -21.00 -5.19 7.48
C VAL A 228 -21.62 -5.19 6.09
N VAL A 229 -20.91 -5.72 5.08
CA VAL A 229 -21.40 -5.86 3.70
C VAL A 229 -22.56 -6.86 3.63
N THR A 230 -22.43 -8.00 4.32
CA THR A 230 -23.52 -8.98 4.43
C THR A 230 -24.76 -8.36 5.06
N THR A 231 -24.59 -7.57 6.12
CA THR A 231 -25.69 -6.88 6.81
C THR A 231 -26.38 -5.91 5.86
N ALA A 232 -25.64 -5.14 5.07
CA ALA A 232 -26.23 -4.27 4.05
C ALA A 232 -27.17 -5.02 3.10
N ALA A 233 -26.78 -6.21 2.65
CA ALA A 233 -27.62 -7.06 1.81
C ALA A 233 -28.86 -7.57 2.57
N LEU A 234 -28.69 -7.98 3.84
CA LEU A 234 -29.77 -8.49 4.68
C LEU A 234 -30.79 -7.41 5.08
N LEU A 235 -30.38 -6.16 5.27
CA LEU A 235 -31.28 -5.04 5.54
C LEU A 235 -32.31 -4.88 4.40
N ARG A 236 -31.90 -5.08 3.15
CA ARG A 236 -32.79 -5.07 1.97
C ARG A 236 -33.79 -6.22 1.97
N LYS A 237 -33.51 -7.29 2.71
CA LYS A 237 -34.39 -8.44 2.94
C LYS A 237 -35.25 -8.29 4.21
N GLY A 238 -35.31 -7.09 4.79
CA GLY A 238 -36.13 -6.78 5.96
C GLY A 238 -35.52 -7.24 7.29
N VAL A 239 -34.28 -7.75 7.30
CA VAL A 239 -33.55 -7.97 8.56
C VAL A 239 -33.31 -6.60 9.20
N ASN A 240 -33.47 -6.51 10.51
CA ASN A 240 -33.26 -5.31 11.30
C ASN A 240 -32.74 -5.69 12.69
N ALA A 241 -32.38 -4.70 13.51
CA ALA A 241 -31.81 -4.88 14.85
C ALA A 241 -32.60 -5.86 15.75
N SER A 242 -33.93 -5.87 15.64
CA SER A 242 -34.82 -6.69 16.46
C SER A 242 -35.14 -8.06 15.86
N THR A 243 -34.63 -8.37 14.67
CA THR A 243 -34.87 -9.67 14.02
C THR A 243 -34.38 -10.80 14.92
N PRO A 244 -35.24 -11.79 15.26
CA PRO A 244 -34.83 -12.94 16.05
C PRO A 244 -33.80 -13.78 15.30
N VAL A 245 -32.78 -14.25 16.02
CA VAL A 245 -31.71 -15.09 15.47
C VAL A 245 -31.39 -16.25 16.42
N ASN A 246 -30.89 -17.35 15.84
CA ASN A 246 -30.40 -18.49 16.58
C ASN A 246 -29.11 -18.13 17.34
N ASN A 247 -29.08 -18.39 18.65
CA ASN A 247 -27.90 -18.14 19.47
C ASN A 247 -26.99 -19.38 19.62
N ALA A 248 -27.27 -20.46 18.90
CA ALA A 248 -26.51 -21.70 18.97
C ALA A 248 -25.00 -21.49 18.69
N PRO A 249 -24.13 -22.31 19.32
CA PRO A 249 -22.68 -22.21 19.16
C PRO A 249 -22.20 -22.73 17.81
N ARG A 250 -23.01 -23.55 17.13
CA ARG A 250 -22.66 -24.23 15.88
C ARG A 250 -23.88 -24.38 14.99
N THR A 251 -23.67 -24.36 13.68
CA THR A 251 -24.66 -24.69 12.66
C THR A 251 -24.02 -25.51 11.54
N THR A 252 -24.82 -26.28 10.81
CA THR A 252 -24.34 -27.04 9.64
C THR A 252 -24.49 -26.18 8.40
N LEU A 253 -23.44 -26.09 7.59
CA LEU A 253 -23.50 -25.34 6.34
C LEU A 253 -24.51 -25.99 5.38
N PRO A 254 -25.29 -25.20 4.63
CA PRO A 254 -26.30 -25.72 3.72
C PRO A 254 -25.75 -26.79 2.78
N ASP A 255 -26.50 -27.87 2.59
CA ASP A 255 -26.19 -28.94 1.62
C ASP A 255 -24.85 -29.65 1.86
N THR A 256 -24.32 -29.62 3.09
CA THR A 256 -23.08 -30.30 3.48
C THR A 256 -23.20 -30.97 4.86
N VAL A 257 -22.16 -31.71 5.26
CA VAL A 257 -21.96 -32.17 6.65
C VAL A 257 -20.98 -31.27 7.43
N THR A 258 -20.44 -30.23 6.79
CA THR A 258 -19.44 -29.35 7.37
C THR A 258 -20.11 -28.36 8.31
N THR A 259 -19.58 -28.23 9.52
CA THR A 259 -20.12 -27.32 10.52
C THR A 259 -19.35 -26.01 10.58
N LEU A 260 -20.06 -24.92 10.86
CA LEU A 260 -19.51 -23.61 11.20
C LEU A 260 -19.81 -23.32 12.66
N GLU A 261 -18.82 -22.80 13.40
CA GLU A 261 -18.96 -22.45 14.82
C GLU A 261 -18.77 -20.95 15.06
N ASN A 262 -19.39 -20.47 16.13
CA ASN A 262 -19.02 -19.18 16.71
C ASN A 262 -17.60 -19.27 17.27
N TYR A 263 -16.96 -18.11 17.42
CA TYR A 263 -15.65 -18.02 18.06
C TYR A 263 -15.68 -18.72 19.43
N GLY A 264 -14.66 -19.54 19.71
CA GLY A 264 -14.55 -20.30 20.96
C GLY A 264 -15.63 -21.39 21.17
N GLY A 265 -16.52 -21.63 20.20
CA GLY A 265 -17.68 -22.51 20.39
C GLY A 265 -18.72 -21.92 21.34
N GLU A 266 -18.74 -20.59 21.52
CA GLU A 266 -19.60 -19.92 22.48
C GLU A 266 -21.03 -19.71 21.94
N TYR A 267 -21.99 -19.64 22.86
CA TYR A 267 -23.33 -19.16 22.54
C TYR A 267 -23.29 -17.65 22.26
N CYS A 268 -24.15 -17.20 21.36
CA CYS A 268 -24.27 -15.77 21.11
C CYS A 268 -24.87 -15.06 22.33
N GLY A 269 -24.31 -13.91 22.74
CA GLY A 269 -24.73 -13.13 23.92
C GLY A 269 -26.13 -12.48 23.82
N GLY A 270 -27.00 -12.96 22.94
CA GLY A 270 -28.38 -12.54 22.75
C GLY A 270 -29.04 -13.25 21.57
N SER A 271 -30.36 -13.08 21.46
CA SER A 271 -31.20 -13.72 20.42
C SER A 271 -31.74 -12.72 19.39
N THR A 272 -31.19 -11.50 19.33
CA THR A 272 -31.53 -10.50 18.32
C THR A 272 -30.35 -10.27 17.36
N PHE A 273 -30.65 -9.84 16.13
CA PHE A 273 -29.62 -9.54 15.14
C PHE A 273 -28.66 -8.43 15.61
N ALA A 274 -29.13 -7.44 16.38
CA ALA A 274 -28.26 -6.43 16.98
C ALA A 274 -27.19 -7.06 17.90
N MET A 275 -27.59 -7.99 18.76
CA MET A 275 -26.65 -8.70 19.64
C MET A 275 -25.74 -9.64 18.85
N ALA A 276 -26.25 -10.32 17.84
CA ALA A 276 -25.44 -11.15 16.96
C ALA A 276 -24.39 -10.35 16.17
N PHE A 277 -24.75 -9.15 15.71
CA PHE A 277 -23.82 -8.23 15.08
C PHE A 277 -22.77 -7.73 16.08
N ALA A 278 -23.19 -7.34 17.28
CA ALA A 278 -22.33 -6.79 18.32
C ALA A 278 -21.31 -7.80 18.86
N TYR A 279 -21.77 -9.00 19.23
CA TYR A 279 -20.90 -10.12 19.62
C TYR A 279 -20.24 -10.82 18.43
N SER A 280 -20.53 -10.37 17.21
CA SER A 280 -19.91 -10.89 15.99
C SER A 280 -20.11 -12.39 15.78
N CYS A 281 -21.27 -12.92 16.13
CA CYS A 281 -21.59 -14.34 16.06
C CYS A 281 -21.60 -14.84 14.60
N ASN A 282 -21.08 -16.04 14.33
CA ASN A 282 -20.98 -16.59 12.97
C ASN A 282 -22.28 -17.28 12.56
N VAL A 283 -22.87 -18.05 13.46
CA VAL A 283 -24.07 -18.87 13.21
C VAL A 283 -25.25 -18.03 12.68
N PRO A 284 -25.66 -16.91 13.34
CA PRO A 284 -26.70 -16.04 12.81
C PRO A 284 -26.46 -15.55 11.38
N PHE A 285 -25.21 -15.22 11.03
CA PHE A 285 -24.88 -14.70 9.70
C PHE A 285 -24.92 -15.80 8.64
N ALA A 286 -24.41 -16.98 8.95
CA ALA A 286 -24.50 -18.13 8.06
C ALA A 286 -25.96 -18.55 7.81
N GLU A 287 -26.79 -18.58 8.85
CA GLU A 287 -28.21 -18.93 8.70
C GLU A 287 -29.00 -17.85 7.94
N LEU A 288 -28.81 -16.56 8.27
CA LEU A 288 -29.48 -15.47 7.58
C LEU A 288 -29.00 -15.31 6.14
N SER A 289 -27.77 -15.72 5.79
CA SER A 289 -27.26 -15.68 4.41
C SER A 289 -28.15 -16.45 3.44
N ARG A 290 -28.90 -17.45 3.90
CA ARG A 290 -29.88 -18.22 3.10
C ARG A 290 -31.02 -17.38 2.55
N ARG A 291 -31.24 -16.16 3.08
CA ARG A 291 -32.21 -15.19 2.55
C ARG A 291 -31.69 -14.43 1.33
N LEU A 292 -30.39 -14.55 1.02
CA LEU A 292 -29.73 -13.90 -0.09
C LEU A 292 -29.52 -14.91 -1.22
N SER A 293 -29.76 -14.48 -2.45
CA SER A 293 -29.14 -15.13 -3.60
C SER A 293 -27.67 -14.75 -3.72
N ILE A 294 -26.86 -15.58 -4.37
CA ILE A 294 -25.46 -15.28 -4.70
C ILE A 294 -25.35 -13.94 -5.44
N LYS A 295 -26.26 -13.69 -6.38
CA LYS A 295 -26.31 -12.42 -7.14
C LYS A 295 -26.52 -11.20 -6.24
N GLU A 296 -27.40 -11.29 -5.25
CA GLU A 296 -27.66 -10.18 -4.32
C GLU A 296 -26.46 -9.91 -3.40
N PHE A 297 -25.77 -10.98 -2.98
CA PHE A 297 -24.52 -10.85 -2.23
C PHE A 297 -23.42 -10.20 -3.07
N GLN A 298 -23.23 -10.64 -4.32
CA GLN A 298 -22.29 -10.04 -5.28
C GLN A 298 -22.63 -8.57 -5.55
N GLN A 299 -23.92 -8.23 -5.71
CA GLN A 299 -24.36 -6.85 -5.91
C GLN A 299 -24.08 -5.98 -4.68
N ALA A 300 -24.26 -6.49 -3.46
CA ALA A 300 -23.89 -5.77 -2.25
C ALA A 300 -22.38 -5.52 -2.19
N ALA A 301 -21.55 -6.54 -2.46
CA ALA A 301 -20.10 -6.40 -2.49
C ALA A 301 -19.64 -5.36 -3.53
N LYS A 302 -20.15 -5.45 -4.77
CA LYS A 302 -19.87 -4.50 -5.85
C LYS A 302 -20.33 -3.08 -5.51
N ALA A 303 -21.45 -2.92 -4.82
CA ALA A 303 -21.93 -1.60 -4.39
C ALA A 303 -20.95 -0.89 -3.44
N PHE A 304 -20.17 -1.64 -2.66
CA PHE A 304 -19.09 -1.13 -1.82
C PHE A 304 -17.74 -1.02 -2.55
N GLY A 305 -17.65 -1.42 -3.82
CA GLY A 305 -16.43 -1.32 -4.62
C GLY A 305 -15.48 -2.50 -4.54
N ILE A 306 -15.91 -3.63 -3.99
CA ILE A 306 -15.06 -4.82 -3.95
C ILE A 306 -14.89 -5.33 -5.40
N GLY A 307 -13.64 -5.35 -5.86
CA GLY A 307 -13.24 -5.67 -7.24
C GLY A 307 -12.99 -4.44 -8.13
N ASP A 308 -13.11 -3.22 -7.60
CA ASP A 308 -12.72 -2.00 -8.30
C ASP A 308 -11.23 -1.70 -8.05
N ASP A 309 -10.49 -1.36 -9.11
CA ASP A 309 -9.12 -0.82 -9.01
C ASP A 309 -9.14 0.70 -8.77
N TYR A 310 -8.19 1.20 -7.98
CA TYR A 310 -8.05 2.63 -7.72
C TYR A 310 -6.64 3.14 -8.05
N ASP A 311 -6.57 4.10 -8.97
CA ASP A 311 -5.32 4.84 -9.23
C ASP A 311 -5.06 5.86 -8.10
N LEU A 312 -4.40 5.37 -7.05
CA LEU A 312 -4.00 6.17 -5.89
C LEU A 312 -2.60 6.78 -6.03
N GLY A 313 -1.84 6.44 -7.08
CA GLY A 313 -0.43 6.80 -7.19
C GLY A 313 0.50 6.01 -6.26
N VAL A 314 0.07 4.82 -5.83
CA VAL A 314 0.85 3.80 -5.11
C VAL A 314 0.44 2.42 -5.59
N SER A 315 1.26 1.39 -5.33
CA SER A 315 0.89 0.01 -5.64
C SER A 315 -0.39 -0.39 -4.91
N GLU A 316 -1.32 -0.99 -5.63
CA GLU A 316 -2.65 -1.36 -5.15
C GLU A 316 -3.02 -2.72 -5.72
N MET A 317 -3.79 -3.50 -4.97
CA MET A 317 -4.38 -4.75 -5.44
C MET A 317 -5.87 -4.77 -5.12
N SER A 318 -6.66 -5.01 -6.16
CA SER A 318 -8.09 -5.19 -6.06
C SER A 318 -8.46 -6.24 -5.01
N SER A 319 -9.46 -5.89 -4.20
CA SER A 319 -10.10 -6.83 -3.28
C SER A 319 -11.11 -7.73 -4.01
N THR A 320 -11.45 -8.89 -3.46
CA THR A 320 -12.37 -9.83 -4.10
C THR A 320 -13.27 -10.54 -3.10
N ILE A 321 -14.42 -11.04 -3.57
CA ILE A 321 -15.24 -12.02 -2.85
C ILE A 321 -14.99 -13.46 -3.32
N GLY A 322 -14.17 -13.61 -4.36
CA GLY A 322 -13.93 -14.85 -5.09
C GLY A 322 -15.18 -15.44 -5.72
N ASP A 323 -15.04 -16.65 -6.25
CA ASP A 323 -16.17 -17.40 -6.78
C ASP A 323 -16.99 -18.00 -5.63
N ILE A 324 -18.32 -17.93 -5.80
CA ILE A 324 -19.31 -18.49 -4.88
C ILE A 324 -20.11 -19.52 -5.66
N SER A 325 -19.73 -20.79 -5.53
CA SER A 325 -20.29 -21.91 -6.28
C SER A 325 -21.65 -22.38 -5.78
N ASP A 326 -21.90 -22.24 -4.48
CA ASP A 326 -23.03 -22.86 -3.79
C ASP A 326 -23.41 -22.13 -2.50
N SER A 327 -24.46 -22.61 -1.84
CA SER A 327 -25.01 -22.05 -0.59
C SER A 327 -24.06 -22.17 0.60
N ALA A 328 -23.20 -23.20 0.65
CA ALA A 328 -22.20 -23.35 1.71
C ALA A 328 -21.08 -22.32 1.56
N ALA A 329 -20.60 -22.13 0.32
CA ALA A 329 -19.65 -21.08 -0.02
C ALA A 329 -20.23 -19.70 0.29
N LEU A 330 -21.51 -19.44 -0.03
CA LEU A 330 -22.17 -18.18 0.33
C LEU A 330 -22.21 -17.96 1.84
N ALA A 331 -22.55 -18.98 2.64
CA ALA A 331 -22.59 -18.89 4.09
C ALA A 331 -21.20 -18.61 4.71
N GLN A 332 -20.13 -19.18 4.15
CA GLN A 332 -18.75 -18.89 4.57
C GLN A 332 -18.30 -17.49 4.11
N SER A 333 -18.59 -17.08 2.88
CA SER A 333 -18.29 -15.75 2.37
C SER A 333 -19.07 -14.66 3.13
N ALA A 334 -20.28 -14.96 3.60
CA ALA A 334 -21.11 -14.04 4.40
C ALA A 334 -20.47 -13.64 5.74
N ILE A 335 -19.51 -14.41 6.24
CA ILE A 335 -18.71 -14.07 7.42
C ILE A 335 -17.28 -13.62 7.08
N GLY A 336 -16.98 -13.38 5.80
CA GLY A 336 -15.68 -12.92 5.32
C GLY A 336 -14.60 -14.00 5.25
N GLN A 337 -14.98 -15.27 5.16
CA GLN A 337 -14.09 -16.41 4.94
C GLN A 337 -14.20 -16.91 3.48
N ARG A 338 -13.75 -18.15 3.23
CA ARG A 338 -13.66 -18.76 1.89
C ARG A 338 -12.66 -18.00 1.01
N ASN A 339 -13.13 -17.37 -0.05
CA ASN A 339 -12.31 -16.68 -1.05
C ASN A 339 -12.42 -15.15 -0.94
N VAL A 340 -13.11 -14.64 0.09
CA VAL A 340 -13.19 -13.21 0.34
C VAL A 340 -11.84 -12.71 0.83
N ALA A 341 -11.28 -11.72 0.15
CA ALA A 341 -10.00 -11.09 0.51
C ALA A 341 -10.09 -9.58 0.27
N LEU A 342 -9.88 -8.79 1.33
CA LEU A 342 -9.94 -7.33 1.28
C LEU A 342 -8.61 -6.70 1.69
N THR A 343 -8.29 -5.56 1.09
CA THR A 343 -7.22 -4.67 1.56
C THR A 343 -7.73 -3.76 2.69
N PRO A 344 -6.85 -3.22 3.55
CA PRO A 344 -7.21 -2.16 4.49
C PRO A 344 -7.87 -0.95 3.82
N LEU A 345 -7.40 -0.55 2.64
CA LEU A 345 -8.05 0.47 1.84
C LEU A 345 -9.53 0.13 1.56
N GLN A 346 -9.82 -1.06 1.04
CA GLN A 346 -11.20 -1.45 0.73
C GLN A 346 -12.08 -1.49 1.98
N ASN A 347 -11.54 -1.96 3.11
CA ASN A 347 -12.25 -1.97 4.38
C ASN A 347 -12.49 -0.54 4.92
N ALA A 348 -11.56 0.39 4.70
CA ALA A 348 -11.74 1.80 5.03
C ALA A 348 -12.81 2.45 4.15
N ILE A 349 -12.88 2.10 2.86
CA ILE A 349 -13.93 2.55 1.93
C ILE A 349 -15.30 2.07 2.38
N ILE A 350 -15.43 0.83 2.88
CA ILE A 350 -16.69 0.30 3.45
C ILE A 350 -17.14 1.16 4.63
N ALA A 351 -16.26 1.39 5.61
CA ALA A 351 -16.57 2.22 6.78
C ALA A 351 -16.91 3.67 6.38
N ALA A 352 -16.14 4.24 5.46
CA ALA A 352 -16.34 5.59 4.92
C ALA A 352 -17.70 5.74 4.22
N THR A 353 -18.10 4.74 3.44
CA THR A 353 -19.39 4.74 2.74
C THR A 353 -20.57 4.78 3.72
N ILE A 354 -20.46 4.07 4.84
CA ILE A 354 -21.50 4.07 5.90
C ILE A 354 -21.50 5.43 6.61
N ALA A 355 -20.33 5.92 7.00
CA ALA A 355 -20.17 7.24 7.62
C ALA A 355 -20.70 8.38 6.73
N ASN A 356 -20.55 8.25 5.41
CA ASN A 356 -21.06 9.17 4.40
C ASN A 356 -22.50 8.86 3.96
N LYS A 357 -23.32 8.33 4.89
CA LYS A 357 -24.77 8.12 4.68
C LYS A 357 -25.08 7.28 3.43
N GLY A 358 -24.23 6.30 3.15
CA GLY A 358 -24.37 5.36 2.05
C GLY A 358 -23.77 5.77 0.71
N VAL A 359 -23.16 6.95 0.60
CA VAL A 359 -22.49 7.40 -0.64
C VAL A 359 -21.02 6.99 -0.63
N ARG A 360 -20.60 6.24 -1.65
CA ARG A 360 -19.20 5.85 -1.83
C ARG A 360 -18.48 6.90 -2.67
N MET A 361 -17.43 7.48 -2.09
CA MET A 361 -16.54 8.42 -2.77
C MET A 361 -15.39 7.69 -3.46
N LYS A 362 -14.88 8.24 -4.57
CA LYS A 362 -13.64 7.77 -5.19
C LYS A 362 -12.47 8.10 -4.26
N PRO A 363 -11.70 7.10 -3.77
CA PRO A 363 -10.54 7.39 -2.95
C PRO A 363 -9.45 8.08 -3.78
N TYR A 364 -8.71 9.00 -3.16
CA TYR A 364 -7.59 9.68 -3.80
C TYR A 364 -6.53 10.11 -2.78
N LEU A 365 -5.26 10.11 -3.21
CA LEU A 365 -4.11 10.45 -2.37
C LEU A 365 -3.43 11.76 -2.83
N VAL A 366 -3.41 12.05 -4.13
CA VAL A 366 -2.89 13.32 -4.67
C VAL A 366 -3.94 14.41 -4.52
N GLN A 367 -3.67 15.39 -3.66
CA GLN A 367 -4.54 16.55 -3.44
C GLN A 367 -4.33 17.62 -4.51
N ALA A 368 -3.08 17.93 -4.84
CA ALA A 368 -2.75 18.95 -5.83
C ALA A 368 -1.39 18.68 -6.49
N GLN A 369 -1.22 19.19 -7.71
CA GLN A 369 0.07 19.30 -8.37
C GLN A 369 0.31 20.78 -8.68
N THR A 370 1.50 21.27 -8.40
CA THR A 370 1.90 22.65 -8.71
C THR A 370 3.18 22.66 -9.51
N SER A 371 3.40 23.75 -10.24
CA SER A 371 4.71 24.06 -10.82
C SER A 371 5.69 24.51 -9.73
N GLN A 372 6.96 24.72 -10.10
CA GLN A 372 8.00 25.28 -9.24
C GLN A 372 7.62 26.65 -8.67
N ASP A 373 6.96 27.50 -9.45
CA ASP A 373 6.44 28.81 -9.04
C ASP A 373 5.15 28.73 -8.21
N LEU A 374 4.76 27.52 -7.80
CA LEU A 374 3.55 27.19 -7.05
C LEU A 374 2.24 27.45 -7.81
N SER A 375 2.29 27.73 -9.12
CA SER A 375 1.07 27.79 -9.93
C SER A 375 0.40 26.41 -10.00
N THR A 376 -0.93 26.38 -9.87
CA THR A 376 -1.71 25.13 -9.82
C THR A 376 -1.79 24.48 -11.20
N LEU A 377 -1.34 23.22 -11.30
CA LEU A 377 -1.45 22.38 -12.49
C LEU A 377 -2.61 21.40 -12.39
N TYR A 378 -2.94 20.99 -11.16
CA TYR A 378 -4.02 20.08 -10.84
C TYR A 378 -4.47 20.31 -9.40
N GLU A 379 -5.77 20.20 -9.18
CA GLU A 379 -6.38 20.13 -7.86
C GLU A 379 -7.47 19.05 -7.87
N ALA A 380 -7.45 18.20 -6.86
CA ALA A 380 -8.38 17.09 -6.76
C ALA A 380 -9.81 17.58 -6.54
N LYS A 381 -10.72 17.07 -7.37
CA LYS A 381 -12.16 17.28 -7.22
C LYS A 381 -12.78 15.98 -6.69
N PRO A 382 -13.34 15.98 -5.46
CA PRO A 382 -14.02 14.83 -4.92
C PRO A 382 -15.10 14.33 -5.87
N LYS A 383 -15.20 13.00 -6.04
CA LYS A 383 -16.14 12.37 -6.97
C LYS A 383 -16.96 11.30 -6.24
N GLU A 384 -18.27 11.44 -6.28
CA GLU A 384 -19.20 10.37 -5.90
C GLU A 384 -19.14 9.27 -6.97
N LEU A 385 -18.96 8.01 -6.56
CA LEU A 385 -18.99 6.86 -7.48
C LEU A 385 -20.40 6.30 -7.59
N ASN A 386 -21.00 5.97 -6.45
CA ASN A 386 -22.34 5.42 -6.36
C ASN A 386 -22.91 5.55 -4.95
N ARG A 387 -24.21 5.26 -4.82
CA ARG A 387 -24.86 5.05 -3.52
C ARG A 387 -24.92 3.55 -3.22
N ALA A 388 -24.16 3.10 -2.24
CA ALA A 388 -24.16 1.70 -1.79
C ALA A 388 -25.31 1.39 -0.84
N LEU A 389 -25.75 2.38 -0.06
CA LEU A 389 -26.83 2.26 0.92
C LEU A 389 -27.79 3.45 0.79
N SER A 390 -29.07 3.19 1.00
CA SER A 390 -30.01 4.24 1.37
C SER A 390 -29.59 4.88 2.70
N ILE A 391 -30.08 6.09 2.96
CA ILE A 391 -29.81 6.81 4.22
C ILE A 391 -30.28 5.99 5.43
N ASN A 392 -31.42 5.30 5.31
CA ASN A 392 -31.98 4.48 6.38
C ASN A 392 -31.15 3.22 6.64
N GLU A 393 -30.62 2.56 5.60
CA GLU A 393 -29.72 1.42 5.77
C GLU A 393 -28.38 1.86 6.39
N ALA A 394 -27.82 2.98 5.93
CA ALA A 394 -26.60 3.54 6.51
C ALA A 394 -26.78 3.91 7.98
N LYS A 395 -27.94 4.48 8.35
CA LYS A 395 -28.27 4.75 9.76
C LYS A 395 -28.36 3.46 10.58
N GLN A 396 -29.10 2.46 10.10
CA GLN A 396 -29.22 1.18 10.82
C GLN A 396 -27.86 0.49 11.00
N LEU A 397 -27.02 0.47 9.96
CA LEU A 397 -25.65 -0.04 10.06
C LEU A 397 -24.79 0.78 11.04
N THR A 398 -24.94 2.11 11.04
CA THR A 398 -24.25 2.98 12.01
C THR A 398 -24.64 2.60 13.44
N ASP A 399 -25.93 2.45 13.71
CA ASP A 399 -26.44 2.09 15.05
C ASP A 399 -25.91 0.70 15.47
N LEU A 400 -25.92 -0.30 14.58
CA LEU A 400 -25.37 -1.63 14.82
C LEU A 400 -23.85 -1.58 15.12
N MET A 401 -23.10 -0.76 14.38
CA MET A 401 -21.66 -0.59 14.59
C MET A 401 -21.34 0.17 15.88
N ILE A 402 -22.19 1.11 16.32
CA ILE A 402 -22.07 1.74 17.64
C ILE A 402 -22.26 0.70 18.74
N THR A 403 -23.30 -0.13 18.64
CA THR A 403 -23.50 -1.24 19.59
C THR A 403 -22.31 -2.19 19.57
N ALA A 404 -21.80 -2.58 18.40
CA ALA A 404 -20.63 -3.45 18.31
C ALA A 404 -19.38 -2.86 18.99
N GLU A 405 -19.13 -1.56 18.87
CA GLU A 405 -18.02 -0.90 19.58
C GLU A 405 -18.21 -0.89 21.11
N GLN A 406 -19.44 -0.74 21.61
CA GLN A 406 -19.72 -0.77 23.05
C GLN A 406 -19.36 -2.14 23.67
N TYR A 407 -19.68 -3.21 22.95
CA TYR A 407 -19.33 -4.59 23.33
C TYR A 407 -17.94 -5.01 22.87
N ALA A 408 -17.24 -4.19 22.07
CA ALA A 408 -15.86 -4.42 21.73
C ALA A 408 -14.99 -4.22 22.99
N GLY A 409 -14.26 -5.27 23.36
CA GLY A 409 -13.20 -5.18 24.35
C GLY A 409 -12.01 -4.35 23.85
N GLY A 410 -10.88 -4.51 24.56
CA GLY A 410 -9.62 -3.85 24.22
C GLY A 410 -9.47 -2.43 24.79
N GLY A 411 -8.23 -1.95 24.80
CA GLY A 411 -7.87 -0.63 25.33
C GLY A 411 -8.14 0.53 24.37
N ASN A 412 -7.63 1.71 24.75
CA ASN A 412 -7.67 2.95 23.96
C ASN A 412 -9.07 3.46 23.59
N LYS A 413 -10.11 3.18 24.39
CA LYS A 413 -11.44 3.75 24.18
C LYS A 413 -11.37 5.29 24.05
N LEU A 414 -12.22 5.85 23.20
CA LEU A 414 -12.33 7.28 22.94
C LEU A 414 -13.38 7.91 23.86
N SER A 415 -13.27 9.22 24.09
CA SER A 415 -14.27 10.02 24.81
C SER A 415 -15.57 10.20 23.99
N VAL A 416 -15.48 10.04 22.67
CA VAL A 416 -16.58 10.18 21.72
C VAL A 416 -17.16 8.83 21.32
N THR A 417 -18.43 8.84 20.89
CA THR A 417 -19.05 7.66 20.28
C THR A 417 -18.29 7.27 19.02
N VAL A 418 -17.94 5.98 18.93
CA VAL A 418 -17.31 5.36 17.77
C VAL A 418 -18.25 4.27 17.26
N ALA A 419 -18.39 4.18 15.95
CA ALA A 419 -19.06 3.08 15.27
C ALA A 419 -17.98 2.17 14.70
N SER A 420 -17.96 0.88 15.07
CA SER A 420 -16.92 -0.03 14.60
C SER A 420 -17.41 -1.44 14.29
N LYS A 421 -16.52 -2.21 13.65
CA LYS A 421 -16.60 -3.65 13.59
C LYS A 421 -15.19 -4.24 13.70
N THR A 422 -15.02 -5.16 14.65
CA THR A 422 -13.80 -5.99 14.77
C THR A 422 -13.89 -7.22 13.88
N GLY A 423 -12.75 -7.73 13.44
CA GLY A 423 -12.64 -8.98 12.70
C GLY A 423 -11.48 -9.83 13.19
N THR A 424 -11.69 -11.14 13.13
CA THR A 424 -10.66 -12.16 13.28
C THR A 424 -10.88 -13.12 12.13
N ALA A 425 -9.85 -13.41 11.35
CA ALA A 425 -9.95 -14.25 10.17
C ALA A 425 -8.90 -15.36 10.22
N GLU A 426 -9.38 -16.59 10.13
CA GLU A 426 -8.51 -17.77 10.01
C GLU A 426 -7.96 -17.86 8.56
N HIS A 427 -6.77 -18.40 8.36
CA HIS A 427 -6.14 -18.47 7.04
C HIS A 427 -5.25 -19.71 6.86
N GLY A 428 -4.89 -19.99 5.60
CA GLY A 428 -4.07 -21.14 5.25
C GLY A 428 -4.79 -22.49 5.38
N SER A 429 -4.07 -23.56 5.05
CA SER A 429 -4.59 -24.93 5.07
C SER A 429 -4.80 -25.50 6.48
N ASN A 430 -4.12 -24.93 7.48
CA ASN A 430 -4.25 -25.28 8.90
C ASN A 430 -4.89 -24.13 9.70
N SER A 431 -6.03 -23.64 9.21
CA SER A 431 -6.67 -22.39 9.65
C SER A 431 -6.96 -22.30 11.15
N LYS A 432 -7.26 -23.43 11.81
CA LYS A 432 -7.52 -23.48 13.26
C LYS A 432 -6.26 -23.31 14.12
N ASN A 433 -5.07 -23.51 13.55
CA ASN A 433 -3.79 -23.43 14.26
C ASN A 433 -2.87 -22.34 13.68
N SER A 434 -3.37 -21.50 12.79
CA SER A 434 -2.66 -20.31 12.29
C SER A 434 -2.96 -19.10 13.18
N ILE A 435 -1.98 -18.22 13.38
CA ILE A 435 -2.22 -16.90 14.00
C ILE A 435 -3.23 -16.16 13.13
N PRO A 436 -4.42 -15.79 13.64
CA PRO A 436 -5.45 -15.21 12.79
C PRO A 436 -5.10 -13.77 12.39
N TYR A 437 -5.58 -13.35 11.22
CA TYR A 437 -5.55 -11.94 10.84
C TYR A 437 -6.55 -11.16 11.69
N THR A 438 -6.08 -10.08 12.29
CA THR A 438 -6.90 -9.22 13.15
C THR A 438 -7.25 -7.93 12.42
N TRP A 439 -8.53 -7.58 12.46
CA TRP A 439 -9.10 -6.47 11.71
C TRP A 439 -9.90 -5.53 12.60
N TYR A 440 -9.91 -4.27 12.22
CA TYR A 440 -10.78 -3.25 12.80
C TYR A 440 -11.15 -2.23 11.74
N ILE A 441 -12.45 -1.99 11.58
CA ILE A 441 -12.96 -0.86 10.80
C ILE A 441 -13.80 0.03 11.70
N ALA A 442 -13.65 1.35 11.59
CA ALA A 442 -14.39 2.27 12.42
C ALA A 442 -14.54 3.66 11.82
N PHE A 443 -15.47 4.43 12.35
CA PHE A 443 -15.61 5.86 12.10
C PHE A 443 -16.21 6.53 13.33
N ILE A 444 -16.10 7.86 13.39
CA ILE A 444 -16.76 8.66 14.43
C ILE A 444 -18.00 9.31 13.82
N PRO A 445 -19.23 8.92 14.23
CA PRO A 445 -20.45 9.55 13.73
C PRO A 445 -20.41 11.07 13.90
N GLY A 446 -20.75 11.81 12.83
CA GLY A 446 -20.70 13.27 12.81
C GLY A 446 -19.31 13.88 12.61
N ARG A 447 -18.26 13.08 12.47
CA ARG A 447 -16.92 13.52 12.04
C ARG A 447 -16.58 12.93 10.69
N ASP A 448 -15.69 13.62 9.99
CA ASP A 448 -15.31 13.28 8.62
C ASP A 448 -14.04 12.43 8.59
N VAL A 449 -14.11 11.27 9.27
CA VAL A 449 -13.01 10.30 9.37
C VAL A 449 -13.54 8.87 9.50
N ALA A 450 -12.95 7.96 8.73
CA ALA A 450 -13.07 6.52 8.89
C ALA A 450 -11.67 5.89 8.85
N VAL A 451 -11.50 4.74 9.50
CA VAL A 451 -10.24 4.00 9.60
C VAL A 451 -10.46 2.52 9.34
N ALA A 452 -9.45 1.86 8.78
CA ALA A 452 -9.31 0.42 8.77
C ALA A 452 -7.89 0.02 9.19
N VAL A 453 -7.80 -1.06 9.94
CA VAL A 453 -6.56 -1.65 10.41
C VAL A 453 -6.60 -3.14 10.14
N MET A 454 -5.46 -3.66 9.68
CA MET A 454 -5.18 -5.07 9.54
C MET A 454 -3.83 -5.37 10.19
N VAL A 455 -3.79 -6.42 11.01
CA VAL A 455 -2.54 -6.94 11.59
C VAL A 455 -2.48 -8.44 11.36
N GLU A 456 -1.38 -8.87 10.74
CA GLU A 456 -1.10 -10.26 10.37
C GLU A 456 -0.40 -11.03 11.50
N GLY A 457 0.42 -10.33 12.27
CA GLY A 457 1.30 -10.94 13.26
C GLY A 457 2.28 -9.95 13.86
N GLY A 458 3.33 -10.48 14.48
CA GLY A 458 4.37 -9.73 15.18
C GLY A 458 4.44 -10.06 16.67
N PRO A 459 5.37 -9.45 17.42
CA PRO A 459 5.54 -9.68 18.84
C PRO A 459 4.24 -9.46 19.62
N GLY A 460 3.90 -10.40 20.50
CA GLY A 460 2.68 -10.36 21.32
C GLY A 460 1.38 -10.70 20.58
N VAL A 461 1.42 -10.99 19.27
CA VAL A 461 0.28 -11.49 18.49
C VAL A 461 0.38 -13.01 18.36
N GLY A 462 -0.65 -13.74 18.77
CA GLY A 462 -0.66 -15.21 18.81
C GLY A 462 -2.03 -15.80 18.49
N LEU A 463 -2.19 -17.11 18.72
CA LEU A 463 -3.41 -17.85 18.34
C LEU A 463 -4.69 -17.30 18.99
N GLY A 464 -4.61 -16.77 20.21
CA GLY A 464 -5.74 -16.16 20.92
C GLY A 464 -5.99 -14.69 20.58
N SER A 465 -5.24 -14.12 19.64
CA SER A 465 -5.39 -12.72 19.25
C SER A 465 -6.70 -12.47 18.51
N VAL A 466 -7.37 -11.37 18.82
CA VAL A 466 -8.62 -10.97 18.18
C VAL A 466 -8.56 -9.51 17.74
N GLY A 467 -9.36 -9.15 16.73
CA GLY A 467 -9.49 -7.77 16.24
C GLY A 467 -9.68 -6.73 17.33
N ALA A 468 -10.43 -7.06 18.39
CA ALA A 468 -10.72 -6.14 19.49
C ALA A 468 -9.47 -5.76 20.33
N THR A 469 -8.51 -6.66 20.49
CA THR A 469 -7.34 -6.47 21.38
C THR A 469 -6.08 -6.05 20.62
N VAL A 470 -6.01 -6.33 19.31
CA VAL A 470 -4.84 -6.01 18.47
C VAL A 470 -5.12 -4.83 17.54
N ALA A 471 -5.98 -5.02 16.53
CA ALA A 471 -6.27 -3.99 15.53
C ALA A 471 -7.11 -2.80 16.07
N GLY A 472 -8.01 -3.08 17.03
CA GLY A 472 -8.89 -2.08 17.64
C GLY A 472 -8.14 -0.92 18.30
N PRO A 473 -7.20 -1.17 19.23
CA PRO A 473 -6.41 -0.11 19.86
C PRO A 473 -5.60 0.74 18.88
N ILE A 474 -5.11 0.16 17.79
CA ILE A 474 -4.38 0.87 16.71
C ILE A 474 -5.34 1.81 15.97
N GLY A 475 -6.51 1.31 15.55
CA GLY A 475 -7.49 2.15 14.86
C GLY A 475 -8.01 3.29 15.74
N ARG A 476 -8.21 3.02 17.03
CA ARG A 476 -8.58 4.04 18.02
C ARG A 476 -7.49 5.09 18.21
N ALA A 477 -6.21 4.74 18.16
CA ALA A 477 -5.11 5.71 18.22
C ALA A 477 -5.16 6.71 17.05
N VAL A 478 -5.45 6.23 15.83
CA VAL A 478 -5.61 7.09 14.66
C VAL A 478 -6.85 7.98 14.76
N LEU A 479 -7.96 7.44 15.25
CA LEU A 479 -9.17 8.22 15.50
C LEU A 479 -8.95 9.31 16.57
N LYS A 480 -8.18 9.03 17.64
CA LYS A 480 -7.79 10.04 18.65
C LYS A 480 -7.01 11.19 18.03
N ALA A 481 -6.02 10.87 17.20
CA ALA A 481 -5.24 11.88 16.49
C ALA A 481 -6.12 12.75 15.57
N SER A 482 -7.18 12.20 14.97
CA SER A 482 -8.10 12.94 14.12
C SER A 482 -8.94 14.00 14.86
N ILE A 483 -9.16 13.82 16.16
CA ILE A 483 -9.93 14.75 17.01
C ILE A 483 -9.03 15.63 17.89
N GLY A 484 -7.70 15.57 17.69
CA GLY A 484 -6.73 16.37 18.46
C GLY A 484 -6.51 15.87 19.89
N GLU A 485 -6.99 14.67 20.24
CA GLU A 485 -6.65 14.04 21.51
C GLU A 485 -5.23 13.49 21.43
N SER A 486 -4.40 13.80 22.43
CA SER A 486 -3.03 13.28 22.51
C SER A 486 -3.05 11.76 22.70
N THR A 487 -2.42 11.03 21.79
CA THR A 487 -1.99 9.65 22.04
C THR A 487 -0.83 9.67 23.03
N PRO A 488 -0.78 8.78 24.05
CA PRO A 488 0.40 8.65 24.89
C PRO A 488 1.64 8.45 24.01
N GLN A 489 2.58 9.38 24.08
CA GLN A 489 3.87 9.27 23.40
C GLN A 489 4.61 8.10 24.05
N VAL A 490 4.73 6.99 23.33
CA VAL A 490 5.74 5.98 23.66
C VAL A 490 7.02 6.48 23.00
N SER A 491 8.07 6.67 23.79
CA SER A 491 9.40 6.93 23.27
C SER A 491 9.70 5.92 22.17
N THR A 492 9.90 6.39 20.93
CA THR A 492 10.39 5.55 19.82
C THR A 492 11.54 4.71 20.34
N PRO A 493 11.46 3.36 20.32
CA PRO A 493 12.64 2.56 20.59
C PRO A 493 13.70 3.01 19.60
N THR A 494 14.90 3.28 20.10
CA THR A 494 16.07 3.49 19.26
C THR A 494 16.22 2.22 18.44
N TYR A 495 15.79 2.26 17.17
CA TYR A 495 16.10 1.20 16.22
C TYR A 495 17.60 1.01 16.25
N GLN A 496 18.07 -0.24 16.24
CA GLN A 496 19.47 -0.50 15.94
C GLN A 496 19.75 0.21 14.61
N THR A 497 20.49 1.31 14.69
CA THR A 497 21.07 1.93 13.52
C THR A 497 21.81 0.83 12.80
N TYR A 498 21.40 0.52 11.56
CA TYR A 498 22.26 -0.24 10.67
C TYR A 498 23.63 0.46 10.69
N PRO A 499 24.74 -0.30 10.82
CA PRO A 499 26.05 0.27 11.07
C PRO A 499 26.29 1.40 10.08
N THR A 500 26.59 2.58 10.61
CA THR A 500 27.08 3.71 9.83
C THR A 500 28.14 3.16 8.88
N TYR A 501 27.95 3.37 7.57
CA TYR A 501 29.02 3.16 6.60
C TYR A 501 30.22 3.97 7.06
N GLN A 502 31.18 3.30 7.71
CA GLN A 502 32.51 3.83 7.85
C GLN A 502 33.05 3.91 6.43
N THR A 503 33.46 5.10 6.02
CA THR A 503 34.34 5.26 4.85
C THR A 503 35.52 4.32 5.05
N THR A 504 35.63 3.30 4.22
CA THR A 504 36.74 2.35 4.24
C THR A 504 38.06 3.13 4.20
N PRO A 505 39.04 2.84 5.08
CA PRO A 505 40.39 3.35 4.91
C PRO A 505 40.92 2.85 3.55
N THR A 506 41.62 3.73 2.82
CA THR A 506 42.37 3.39 1.61
C THR A 506 43.12 2.07 1.78
N TYR A 507 42.74 1.07 0.99
CA TYR A 507 43.43 -0.21 0.91
C TYR A 507 44.82 0.02 0.33
N GLN A 508 45.87 -0.08 1.15
CA GLN A 508 47.23 -0.26 0.65
C GLN A 508 47.39 -1.72 0.23
N SER A 509 47.75 -1.94 -1.04
CA SER A 509 48.04 -3.26 -1.58
C SER A 509 49.14 -3.95 -0.75
N PRO A 510 48.95 -5.20 -0.31
CA PRO A 510 50.02 -5.94 0.35
C PRO A 510 51.12 -6.28 -0.65
N THR A 511 52.36 -5.90 -0.34
CA THR A 511 53.57 -6.38 -1.02
C THR A 511 53.78 -7.85 -0.69
N TYR A 512 53.66 -8.72 -1.70
CA TYR A 512 53.99 -10.14 -1.59
C TYR A 512 55.51 -10.32 -1.70
N SER A 513 56.17 -10.66 -0.59
CA SER A 513 57.55 -11.12 -0.59
C SER A 513 57.58 -12.62 -0.88
N ALA A 514 58.20 -13.01 -1.99
CA ALA A 514 58.39 -14.42 -2.34
C ALA A 514 59.32 -15.12 -1.33
N PRO A 515 58.95 -16.30 -0.80
CA PRO A 515 59.87 -17.09 0.01
C PRO A 515 60.95 -17.78 -0.84
N ALA A 516 62.16 -17.84 -0.29
CA ALA A 516 63.38 -18.31 -0.92
C ALA A 516 63.38 -19.81 -1.25
N VAL A 517 63.97 -20.13 -2.41
CA VAL A 517 64.26 -21.49 -2.88
C VAL A 517 65.56 -21.97 -2.21
N THR A 518 65.55 -23.16 -1.61
CA THR A 518 66.76 -23.94 -1.31
C THR A 518 66.69 -25.30 -2.02
N PRO A 519 67.78 -25.83 -2.60
CA PRO A 519 67.74 -27.01 -3.46
C PRO A 519 68.09 -28.33 -2.75
N GLU A 520 67.57 -29.42 -3.34
CA GLU A 520 68.09 -30.80 -3.43
C GLU A 520 68.21 -31.70 -2.17
N ASN A 521 67.49 -32.84 -2.17
CA ASN A 521 68.02 -34.11 -2.70
C ASN A 521 67.01 -35.30 -2.60
N THR A 522 66.91 -36.03 -3.71
CA THR A 522 66.34 -37.38 -4.01
C THR A 522 66.87 -38.53 -3.10
N PRO A 523 66.44 -39.83 -3.21
CA PRO A 523 65.49 -40.51 -4.14
C PRO A 523 64.58 -41.65 -3.54
N GLU A 524 63.79 -42.25 -4.45
CA GLU A 524 63.45 -43.70 -4.61
C GLU A 524 62.20 -44.38 -3.97
N ASN A 525 61.17 -44.51 -4.81
CA ASN A 525 60.57 -45.74 -5.39
C ASN A 525 59.71 -46.75 -4.58
N THR A 526 58.73 -47.30 -5.34
CA THR A 526 57.80 -48.42 -5.15
C THR A 526 56.49 -48.08 -4.41
N GLY A 527 55.28 -48.37 -4.90
CA GLY A 527 54.74 -49.10 -6.06
C GLY A 527 53.30 -49.49 -5.69
N GLY A 528 52.31 -49.40 -6.59
CA GLY A 528 50.95 -49.87 -6.29
C GLY A 528 49.81 -49.30 -7.13
N THR A 529 49.52 -50.00 -8.23
CA THR A 529 48.29 -50.09 -9.06
C THR A 529 46.99 -50.21 -8.23
N SER A 530 45.74 -49.93 -8.65
CA SER A 530 45.07 -49.99 -9.97
C SER A 530 43.66 -49.35 -9.92
N THR A 531 43.28 -48.73 -11.06
CA THR A 531 41.99 -48.78 -11.80
C THR A 531 40.64 -48.33 -11.21
N GLN A 532 40.08 -47.34 -11.93
CA GLN A 532 38.66 -47.01 -12.12
C GLN A 532 37.87 -48.11 -12.87
N SER A 533 36.55 -48.15 -12.68
CA SER A 533 35.58 -48.14 -13.79
C SER A 533 34.16 -47.75 -13.35
N PRO A 534 33.38 -47.08 -14.23
CA PRO A 534 31.99 -46.63 -14.03
C PRO A 534 30.98 -47.58 -14.72
N ASN A 535 29.67 -47.33 -14.59
CA ASN A 535 28.70 -47.58 -15.67
C ASN A 535 27.33 -46.92 -15.47
N ASP A 536 26.88 -46.29 -16.56
CA ASP A 536 25.51 -45.94 -16.96
C ASP A 536 24.70 -47.19 -17.36
N GLU A 537 23.36 -47.14 -17.29
CA GLU A 537 22.45 -47.16 -18.47
C GLU A 537 20.95 -47.38 -18.12
N ARG A 538 20.12 -46.49 -18.69
CA ARG A 538 18.81 -46.62 -19.40
C ARG A 538 17.75 -47.68 -19.03
N GLY A 539 16.47 -47.26 -19.13
CA GLY A 539 15.43 -48.01 -19.89
C GLY A 539 13.99 -48.06 -19.33
N ASP A 540 13.09 -47.30 -19.97
CA ASP A 540 11.67 -47.52 -20.35
C ASP A 540 10.61 -48.20 -19.44
N GLY A 541 9.40 -47.60 -19.46
CA GLY A 541 8.13 -48.32 -19.76
C GLY A 541 7.13 -48.60 -18.63
N GLU A 542 6.10 -47.75 -18.49
CA GLU A 542 4.63 -48.01 -18.57
C GLU A 542 3.81 -46.80 -18.08
#